data_AF-A0A920DS84-F1
#
_entry.id   AF-A0A920DS84-F1
#
_cell.length_a   1.000
_cell.length_b   1.000
_cell.length_c   1.000
_cell.angle_alpha   90.00
_cell.angle_beta   90.00
_cell.angle_gamma   90.00
#
_symmetry.space_group_name_H-M   'P 1'
#
loop_
_entity.id
_entity.type
_entity.pdbx_description
1 polymer ?
#
loop_
_entity_poly.entity_id
_entity_poly.type
_entity_poly.pdbx_seq_one_letter_code
_entity_poly.pdbx_strand_id
1 'polypeptide(L)' 'MKYYIISGEASGDLHASNLIRHLNEHDEEMDVRAWG' A
#
# COMPACT_ATOMS: atom_id res chain seq x y z
N MET A 1 -0.15 0.32 -12.02
CA MET A 1 -1.23 -0.71 -11.81
C MET A 1 -2.16 -0.28 -10.66
N LYS A 2 -3.37 -0.85 -10.54
CA LYS A 2 -4.31 -0.51 -9.44
C LYS A 2 -4.21 -1.49 -8.28
N TYR A 3 -3.97 -0.99 -7.07
CA TYR A 3 -3.82 -1.79 -5.85
C TYR A 3 -4.86 -1.39 -4.81
N TYR A 4 -5.47 -2.39 -4.18
CA TYR A 4 -6.33 -2.22 -3.02
C TYR A 4 -5.68 -2.91 -1.83
N ILE A 5 -5.44 -2.16 -0.76
CA ILE A 5 -4.84 -2.68 0.47
C ILE A 5 -5.84 -2.54 1.60
N ILE A 6 -6.14 -3.65 2.27
CA ILE A 6 -7.06 -3.68 3.41
C ILE A 6 -6.31 -4.25 4.61
N SER A 7 -6.37 -3.51 5.71
CA SER A 7 -5.77 -3.88 6.99
C SER A 7 -6.84 -3.78 8.08
N GLY A 8 -6.69 -4.57 9.14
CA GLY A 8 -7.63 -4.60 10.27
C GLY A 8 -6.99 -4.26 11.61
N GLU A 9 -5.71 -3.91 11.61
CA GLU A 9 -4.92 -3.61 12.80
C GLU A 9 -3.78 -2.64 12.46
N ALA A 10 -3.34 -1.84 13.44
CA ALA A 10 -2.31 -0.82 13.22
C ALA A 10 -0.96 -1.40 12.72
N SER A 11 -0.63 -2.63 13.11
CA SER A 11 0.53 -3.35 12.57
C SER A 11 0.40 -3.59 11.07
N GLY A 12 -0.80 -3.92 10.58
CA GLY A 12 -1.05 -4.11 9.15
C GLY A 12 -0.84 -2.82 8.34
N ASP A 13 -1.25 -1.67 8.89
CA ASP A 13 -1.07 -0.37 8.23
C ASP A 13 0.41 0.00 8.09
N LEU A 14 1.20 -0.31 9.13
CA LEU A 14 2.65 -0.10 9.08
C LEU A 14 3.31 -0.96 8.00
N HIS A 15 2.95 -2.25 7.89
CA HIS A 15 3.49 -3.10 6.84
C HIS A 15 3.03 -2.67 5.44
N ALA A 16 1.75 -2.29 5.30
CA ALA A 16 1.18 -1.76 4.07
C ALA A 16 1.90 -0.49 3.59
N SER A 17 2.16 0.47 4.49
CA SER A 17 2.87 1.70 4.13
C SER A 17 4.29 1.45 3.61
N ASN A 18 5.00 0.50 4.20
CA ASN A 18 6.31 0.07 3.73
C ASN A 18 6.24 -0.60 2.34
N LEU A 19 5.22 -1.42 2.10
CA LEU A 19 4.99 -2.04 0.80
C LEU A 19 4.71 -0.98 -0.28
N ILE A 20 3.78 -0.05 -0.02
CA ILE A 20 3.44 1.04 -0.94
C ILE A 20 4.69 1.85 -1.29
N ARG A 21 5.54 2.18 -0.30
CA ARG A 21 6.77 2.93 -0.52
C ARG A 21 7.68 2.25 -1.54
N HIS A 22 7.95 0.95 -1.39
CA HIS A 22 8.84 0.24 -2.33
C HIS A 22 8.17 -0.05 -3.67
N LEU A 23 6.85 -0.24 -3.72
CA LEU A 23 6.12 -0.38 -4.99
C LEU A 23 6.20 0.91 -5.81
N ASN A 24 6.09 2.07 -5.17
CA ASN A 24 6.17 3.37 -5.84
C ASN A 24 7.55 3.63 -6.46
N GLU A 25 8.62 3.01 -5.94
CA GLU A 25 9.97 3.06 -6.54
C GLU A 25 10.07 2.27 -7.86
N HIS A 26 9.14 1.35 -8.12
CA HIS A 26 9.18 0.44 -9.27
C HIS A 26 8.01 0.64 -10.25
N ASP A 27 6.92 1.28 -9.82
CA ASP A 27 5.74 1.60 -10.63
C ASP A 27 5.26 3.01 -10.29
N GLU A 28 5.71 4.01 -11.05
CA GLU A 28 5.31 5.42 -10.87
C GLU A 28 3.84 5.67 -11.25
N GLU A 29 3.23 4.79 -12.04
CA GLU A 29 1.82 4.85 -12.44
C GLU A 29 0.93 3.96 -11.53
N MET A 30 1.42 3.68 -10.33
CA MET A 30 0.67 2.96 -9.31
C MET A 30 -0.49 3.83 -8.78
N ASP A 31 -1.69 3.26 -8.74
CA ASP A 31 -2.88 3.84 -8.12
C ASP A 31 -3.29 2.97 -6.93
N VAL A 32 -3.11 3.49 -5.71
CA VAL A 32 -3.38 2.75 -4.47
C VAL A 32 -4.61 3.31 -3.77
N ARG A 33 -5.48 2.39 -3.35
CA ARG A 33 -6.54 2.68 -2.37
C ARG A 33 -6.34 1.82 -1.14
N ALA A 34 -6.35 2.45 0.03
CA ALA A 34 -6.18 1.77 1.30
C ALA A 34 -7.42 1.94 2.19
N TRP A 35 -7.73 0.92 2.98
CA TRP A 35 -8.78 0.95 4.02
C TRP A 35 -8.36 0.11 5.22
N GLY A 36 -8.43 0.66 6.42
CA GLY A 36 -7.94 0.04 7.65
C GLY A 36 -7.78 1.09 8.73
#